data_AF-A0A7S3NTU7-F1
#
_entry.id   AF-A0A7S3NTU7-F1
#
_cell.length_a   1.000
_cell.length_b   1.000
_cell.length_c   1.000
_cell.angle_alpha   90.00
_cell.angle_beta   90.00
_cell.angle_gamma   90.00
#
_symmetry.space_group_name_H-M   'P 1'
#
loop_
_entity.id
_entity.type
_entity.pdbx_description
1 polymer ?
#
loop_
_entity_poly.entity_id
_entity_poly.type
_entity_poly.pdbx_seq_one_letter_code
_entity_poly.pdbx_strand_id
1 'polypeptide(L)'
;MGLLTGKYNSGEFPEGSRFHPDSGQSHFLSSYFGKDNKDKDTVLEKMNKFTKIAEEVGCTTSQLGLAWTLVNRDVSTCIFGATKVSQVEDNMGALEIASKWTEELEEKIEEVLANQPEPEMDYNTWAARRPRRKVALDYNIPSLKE
;
A
#
# COMPACT_ATOMS: atom_id res chain seq x y z
N MET A 1 -11.87 7.07 3.85
CA MET A 1 -10.69 6.23 3.58
C MET A 1 -9.91 5.91 4.85
N GLY A 2 -9.26 4.75 4.86
CA GLY A 2 -8.72 4.05 6.03
C GLY A 2 -7.29 4.44 6.42
N LEU A 3 -6.54 3.46 6.91
CA LEU A 3 -5.21 3.64 7.52
C LEU A 3 -4.18 4.33 6.58
N LEU A 4 -4.22 4.03 5.28
CA LEU A 4 -3.33 4.57 4.24
C LEU A 4 -3.65 6.02 3.82
N THR A 5 -4.32 6.79 4.67
CA THR A 5 -4.67 8.20 4.39
C THR A 5 -3.79 9.20 5.12
N GLY A 6 -2.84 8.74 5.92
CA GLY A 6 -2.03 9.59 6.80
C GLY A 6 -2.76 10.08 8.06
N LYS A 7 -4.09 9.95 8.12
CA LYS A 7 -4.94 10.45 9.23
C LYS A 7 -4.60 9.87 10.61
N TYR A 8 -3.96 8.71 10.64
CA TYR A 8 -3.60 8.01 11.87
C TYR A 8 -2.09 7.98 12.12
N ASN A 9 -1.29 8.67 11.28
CA ASN A 9 0.17 8.66 11.40
C ASN A 9 0.65 9.37 12.69
N SER A 10 -0.15 10.28 13.25
CA SER A 10 0.10 10.92 14.55
C SER A 10 -0.29 10.04 15.75
N GLY A 11 -0.90 8.88 15.51
CA GLY A 11 -1.47 8.03 16.57
C GLY A 11 -2.77 8.56 17.17
N GLU A 12 -3.32 9.65 16.63
CA GLU A 12 -4.61 10.20 17.02
C GLU A 12 -5.75 9.63 16.16
N PHE A 13 -6.95 9.58 16.73
CA PHE A 13 -8.14 9.05 16.08
C PHE A 13 -9.13 10.18 15.81
N PRO A 14 -9.26 10.66 14.57
CA PRO A 14 -10.19 11.74 14.26
C PRO A 14 -11.64 11.36 14.59
N GLU A 15 -12.45 12.33 15.00
CA GLU A 15 -13.86 12.15 15.32
C GLU A 15 -14.64 11.67 14.07
N GLY A 16 -15.55 10.71 14.25
CA GLY A 16 -16.29 10.09 13.13
C GLY A 16 -15.45 9.22 12.20
N SER A 17 -14.19 8.91 12.56
CA SER A 17 -13.33 8.01 11.81
C SER A 17 -13.70 6.54 12.05
N ARG A 18 -13.41 5.68 11.07
CA ARG A 18 -13.76 4.24 11.10
C ARG A 18 -13.10 3.48 12.25
N PHE A 19 -12.00 4.01 12.78
CA PHE A 19 -11.21 3.39 13.84
C PHE A 19 -11.28 4.16 15.17
N HIS A 20 -12.24 5.09 15.32
CA HIS A 20 -12.46 5.78 16.58
C HIS A 20 -12.70 4.76 17.72
N PRO A 21 -12.23 4.99 18.95
CA PRO A 21 -12.38 4.05 20.07
C PRO A 21 -13.81 3.54 20.29
N ASP A 22 -14.80 4.42 20.10
CA ASP A 22 -16.24 4.12 20.23
C ASP A 22 -16.82 3.32 19.04
N SER A 23 -16.05 3.16 17.97
CA SER A 23 -16.40 2.26 16.87
C SER A 23 -15.99 0.83 17.24
N GLY A 24 -16.86 -0.15 17.00
CA GLY A 24 -16.58 -1.57 17.27
C GLY A 24 -15.40 -2.18 16.49
N GLN A 25 -14.68 -1.38 15.68
CA GLN A 25 -13.49 -1.78 14.93
C GLN A 25 -12.17 -1.22 15.53
N SER A 26 -12.23 -0.53 16.68
CA SER A 26 -11.05 0.01 17.37
C SER A 26 -10.05 -1.08 17.79
N HIS A 27 -10.52 -2.29 18.10
CA HIS A 27 -9.66 -3.44 18.45
C HIS A 27 -8.66 -3.82 17.34
N PHE A 28 -9.05 -3.69 16.07
CA PHE A 28 -8.16 -3.98 14.94
C PHE A 28 -7.05 -2.93 14.81
N LEU A 29 -7.35 -1.64 15.01
CA LEU A 29 -6.29 -0.64 14.99
C LEU A 29 -5.40 -0.76 16.23
N SER A 30 -5.95 -1.08 17.39
CA SER A 30 -5.18 -1.31 18.62
C SER A 30 -4.22 -2.49 18.52
N SER A 31 -4.51 -3.52 17.71
CA SER A 31 -3.54 -4.62 17.52
C SER A 31 -2.32 -4.20 16.68
N TYR A 32 -2.47 -3.24 15.77
CA TYR A 32 -1.36 -2.74 14.94
C TYR A 32 -0.70 -1.46 15.49
N PHE A 33 -1.47 -0.62 16.20
CA PHE A 33 -1.10 0.73 16.63
C PHE A 33 -1.38 1.00 18.12
N GLY A 34 -1.81 0.00 18.88
CA GLY A 34 -1.99 0.10 20.32
C GLY A 34 -0.65 0.29 21.03
N LYS A 35 -0.71 0.86 22.24
CA LYS A 35 0.49 1.14 23.06
C LYS A 35 1.30 -0.12 23.39
N ASP A 36 0.68 -1.29 23.32
CA ASP A 36 1.27 -2.57 23.69
C ASP A 36 1.95 -3.30 22.51
N ASN A 37 1.82 -2.79 21.27
CA ASN A 37 2.49 -3.38 20.12
C ASN A 37 3.92 -2.82 19.98
N LYS A 38 4.92 -3.69 20.13
CA LYS A 38 6.36 -3.35 20.02
C LYS A 38 6.76 -2.90 18.62
N ASP A 39 6.01 -3.30 17.60
CA ASP A 39 6.27 -2.97 16.20
C ASP A 39 5.51 -1.73 15.73
N LYS A 40 4.74 -1.07 16.61
CA LYS A 40 3.97 0.13 16.27
C LYS A 40 4.84 1.21 15.64
N ASP A 41 5.97 1.51 16.28
CA ASP A 41 6.84 2.60 15.85
C ASP A 41 7.47 2.28 14.49
N THR A 42 7.80 1.00 14.23
CA THR A 42 8.34 0.58 12.94
C THR A 42 7.28 0.66 11.83
N VAL A 43 6.02 0.34 12.11
CA VAL A 43 4.92 0.48 11.14
C VAL A 43 4.68 1.95 10.84
N LEU A 44 4.56 2.82 11.86
CA LEU A 44 4.33 4.26 11.67
C LEU A 44 5.47 4.93 10.91
N GLU A 45 6.72 4.59 11.21
CA GLU A 45 7.88 5.08 10.46
C GLU A 45 7.82 4.69 8.98
N LYS A 46 7.49 3.42 8.68
CA LYS A 46 7.30 2.96 7.30
C LYS A 46 6.16 3.70 6.60
N MET A 47 5.02 3.91 7.28
CA MET A 47 3.90 4.68 6.73
C MET A 47 4.27 6.14 6.43
N ASN A 48 5.07 6.77 7.30
CA ASN A 48 5.56 8.13 7.08
C ASN A 48 6.53 8.20 5.90
N LYS A 49 7.47 7.26 5.78
CA LYS A 49 8.36 7.16 4.61
C LYS A 49 7.57 6.92 3.31
N PHE A 50 6.59 6.03 3.35
CA PHE A 50 5.72 5.76 2.20
C PHE A 50 4.89 6.98 1.80
N THR A 51 4.42 7.76 2.78
CA THR A 51 3.71 9.03 2.51
C THR A 51 4.62 10.05 1.83
N LYS A 52 5.89 10.16 2.24
CA LYS A 52 6.86 11.04 1.56
C LYS A 52 7.09 10.64 0.11
N ILE A 53 7.18 9.34 -0.19
CA ILE A 53 7.26 8.86 -1.58
C ILE A 53 6.04 9.29 -2.38
N ALA A 54 4.83 9.19 -1.80
CA ALA A 54 3.61 9.64 -2.46
C ALA A 54 3.63 11.14 -2.77
N GLU A 55 4.11 11.97 -1.83
CA GLU A 55 4.29 13.42 -2.01
C GLU A 55 5.31 13.74 -3.12
N GLU A 56 6.43 13.02 -3.18
CA GLU A 56 7.44 13.18 -4.25
C GLU A 56 6.89 12.85 -5.64
N VAL A 57 6.02 11.85 -5.72
CA VAL A 57 5.33 11.46 -6.97
C VAL A 57 4.16 12.40 -7.30
N GLY A 58 3.72 13.22 -6.33
CA GLY A 58 2.60 14.15 -6.49
C GLY A 58 1.22 13.51 -6.36
N CYS A 59 1.09 12.46 -5.55
CA CYS A 59 -0.15 11.73 -5.34
C CYS A 59 -0.48 11.55 -3.85
N THR A 60 -1.71 11.13 -3.54
CA THR A 60 -2.07 10.78 -2.16
C THR A 60 -1.51 9.41 -1.80
N THR A 61 -1.19 9.18 -0.53
CA THR A 61 -0.73 7.87 -0.03
C THR A 61 -1.71 6.74 -0.39
N SER A 62 -3.01 7.06 -0.44
CA SER A 62 -4.06 6.13 -0.85
C SER A 62 -3.99 5.81 -2.34
N GLN A 63 -3.79 6.81 -3.20
CA GLN A 63 -3.57 6.61 -4.64
C GLN A 63 -2.32 5.76 -4.90
N LEU A 64 -1.21 6.02 -4.20
CA LEU A 64 0.02 5.25 -4.35
C LEU A 64 -0.18 3.77 -3.99
N GLY A 65 -0.85 3.49 -2.87
CA GLY A 65 -1.16 2.11 -2.47
C GLY A 65 -2.08 1.38 -3.44
N LEU A 66 -3.07 2.07 -4.00
CA LEU A 66 -3.93 1.50 -5.04
C LEU A 66 -3.14 1.25 -6.33
N ALA A 67 -2.30 2.20 -6.76
CA ALA A 67 -1.45 2.03 -7.93
C ALA A 67 -0.49 0.84 -7.78
N TRP A 68 0.17 0.71 -6.62
CA TRP A 68 1.03 -0.43 -6.27
C TRP A 68 0.30 -1.78 -6.38
N THR A 69 -0.99 -1.80 -6.08
CA THR A 69 -1.87 -2.97 -6.20
C THR A 69 -2.22 -3.25 -7.67
N LEU A 70 -2.56 -2.21 -8.43
CA LEU A 70 -3.00 -2.31 -9.82
C LEU A 70 -1.89 -2.72 -10.79
N VAL A 71 -0.65 -2.33 -10.52
CA VAL A 71 0.49 -2.69 -11.40
C VAL A 71 0.90 -4.15 -11.27
N ASN A 72 0.44 -4.84 -10.23
CA ASN A 72 0.72 -6.25 -10.03
C ASN A 72 -0.24 -7.11 -10.89
N ARG A 73 0.28 -7.75 -11.94
CA ARG A 73 -0.50 -8.63 -12.83
C ARG A 73 -1.22 -9.78 -12.11
N ASP A 74 -0.68 -10.27 -11.00
CA ASP A 74 -1.33 -11.33 -10.22
C ASP A 74 -2.63 -10.84 -9.55
N VAL A 75 -2.86 -9.52 -9.52
CA VAL A 75 -4.08 -8.89 -9.01
C VAL A 75 -5.04 -8.60 -10.16
N SER A 76 -6.13 -9.36 -10.24
CA SER A 76 -7.15 -9.14 -11.28
C SER A 76 -8.08 -7.97 -10.96
N THR A 77 -8.36 -7.73 -9.68
CA THR A 77 -9.33 -6.71 -9.25
C THR A 77 -8.84 -6.01 -7.99
N CYS A 78 -8.82 -4.68 -8.01
CA CYS A 78 -8.59 -3.87 -6.82
C CYS A 78 -9.93 -3.39 -6.25
N ILE A 79 -10.30 -3.86 -5.05
CA ILE A 79 -11.54 -3.47 -4.37
C ILE A 79 -11.18 -2.49 -3.25
N PHE A 80 -11.79 -1.30 -3.27
CA PHE A 80 -11.59 -0.29 -2.23
C PHE A 80 -12.92 0.24 -1.69
N GLY A 81 -12.89 0.68 -0.43
CA GLY A 81 -14.06 1.24 0.25
C GLY A 81 -14.05 2.76 0.27
N ALA A 82 -15.18 3.37 -0.06
CA ALA A 82 -15.43 4.81 0.02
C ALA A 82 -16.73 5.10 0.78
N THR A 83 -16.72 6.09 1.67
CA THR A 83 -17.93 6.54 2.39
C THR A 83 -18.49 7.85 1.84
N LYS A 84 -17.77 8.51 0.94
CA LYS A 84 -18.16 9.76 0.27
C LYS A 84 -17.71 9.69 -1.20
N VAL A 85 -18.45 10.33 -2.09
CA VAL A 85 -18.16 10.36 -3.54
C VAL A 85 -16.76 10.93 -3.82
N SER A 86 -16.36 11.99 -3.11
CA SER A 86 -15.02 12.59 -3.27
C SER A 86 -13.86 11.62 -2.99
N GLN A 87 -14.07 10.56 -2.19
CA GLN A 87 -13.06 9.52 -1.99
C GLN A 87 -12.94 8.58 -3.20
N VAL A 88 -14.04 8.37 -3.92
CA VAL A 88 -14.02 7.60 -5.17
C VAL A 88 -13.24 8.39 -6.22
N GLU A 89 -13.56 9.68 -6.36
CA GLU A 89 -12.87 10.59 -7.29
C GLU A 89 -11.36 10.66 -7.00
N ASP A 90 -10.97 10.84 -5.73
CA ASP A 90 -9.55 10.81 -5.32
C ASP A 90 -8.88 9.48 -5.70
N ASN A 91 -9.53 8.35 -5.41
CA ASN A 91 -8.97 7.03 -5.71
C ASN A 91 -8.78 6.74 -7.19
N MET A 92 -9.59 7.34 -8.07
CA MET A 92 -9.41 7.17 -9.53
C MET A 92 -8.07 7.72 -10.02
N GLY A 93 -7.47 8.68 -9.30
CA GLY A 93 -6.12 9.18 -9.60
C GLY A 93 -5.04 8.09 -9.56
N ALA A 94 -5.29 6.97 -8.86
CA ALA A 94 -4.38 5.83 -8.82
C ALA A 94 -4.09 5.22 -10.21
N LEU A 95 -5.04 5.32 -11.15
CA LEU A 95 -4.86 4.82 -12.52
C LEU A 95 -3.77 5.59 -13.26
N GLU A 96 -3.70 6.91 -13.06
CA GLU A 96 -2.65 7.73 -13.66
C GLU A 96 -1.28 7.39 -13.09
N ILE A 97 -1.20 7.17 -11.77
CA ILE A 97 0.05 6.78 -11.10
C ILE A 97 0.49 5.39 -11.58
N ALA A 98 -0.42 4.43 -11.70
CA ALA A 98 -0.13 3.09 -12.23
C ALA A 98 0.41 3.15 -13.67
N SER A 99 -0.10 4.07 -14.51
CA SER A 99 0.39 4.24 -15.88
C SER A 99 1.81 4.81 -15.98
N LYS A 100 2.28 5.50 -14.94
CA LYS A 100 3.61 6.12 -14.84
C LYS A 100 4.55 5.32 -13.93
N TRP A 101 4.20 4.07 -13.60
CA TRP A 101 4.96 3.24 -12.68
C TRP A 101 6.34 2.90 -13.27
N THR A 102 7.38 3.06 -12.46
CA THR A 102 8.78 2.79 -12.85
C THR A 102 9.43 1.79 -11.91
N GLU A 103 10.48 1.13 -12.41
CA GLU A 103 11.30 0.24 -11.57
C GLU A 103 11.96 1.00 -10.41
N GLU A 104 12.38 2.25 -10.62
CA GLU A 104 12.93 3.09 -9.56
C GLU A 104 11.93 3.34 -8.42
N LEU A 105 10.66 3.64 -8.77
CA LEU A 105 9.61 3.82 -7.78
C LEU A 105 9.33 2.53 -7.02
N GLU A 106 9.31 1.41 -7.74
CA GLU A 106 9.15 0.08 -7.16
C GLU A 106 10.24 -0.22 -6.11
N GLU A 107 11.51 0.01 -6.47
CA GLU A 107 12.65 -0.23 -5.58
C GLU A 107 12.62 0.64 -4.32
N LYS A 108 12.27 1.93 -4.47
CA LYS A 108 12.10 2.85 -3.32
C LYS A 108 11.02 2.34 -2.35
N ILE A 109 9.91 1.83 -2.86
CA ILE A 109 8.82 1.29 -2.03
C ILE A 109 9.27 0.00 -1.33
N GLU A 110 9.95 -0.90 -2.04
CA GLU A 110 10.47 -2.15 -1.48
C GLU A 110 11.50 -1.91 -0.37
N GLU A 111 12.37 -0.90 -0.50
CA GLU A 111 13.33 -0.50 0.55
C GLU A 111 12.61 -0.02 1.82
N VAL A 112 11.53 0.76 1.66
CA VAL A 112 10.76 1.26 2.80
C VAL A 112 9.99 0.13 3.48
N LEU A 113 9.29 -0.72 2.71
CA LEU A 113 8.41 -1.74 3.27
C LEU A 113 9.20 -2.93 3.83
N ALA A 114 10.28 -3.34 3.15
CA ALA A 114 11.19 -4.41 3.55
C ALA A 114 10.45 -5.64 4.14
N ASN A 115 9.38 -6.06 3.47
CA ASN A 115 8.45 -7.10 3.92
C ASN A 115 8.30 -8.24 2.90
N GLN A 116 9.30 -8.41 2.03
CA GLN A 116 9.30 -9.50 1.07
C GLN A 116 9.25 -10.85 1.79
N PRO A 117 8.40 -11.79 1.34
CA PRO A 117 8.38 -13.13 1.89
C PRO A 117 9.68 -13.87 1.57
N GLU A 118 10.05 -14.82 2.43
CA GLU A 118 11.18 -15.69 2.14
C GLU A 118 10.93 -16.45 0.83
N PRO A 119 11.91 -16.48 -0.09
CA PRO A 119 11.73 -17.14 -1.38
C PRO A 119 11.66 -18.65 -1.19
N GLU A 120 10.66 -19.27 -1.82
CA GLU A 120 10.54 -20.72 -1.86
C GLU A 120 11.72 -21.36 -2.60
N MET A 121 12.12 -22.56 -2.19
CA MET A 121 13.14 -23.34 -2.88
C MET A 121 12.55 -24.03 -4.12
N ASP A 122 13.22 -23.89 -5.26
CA ASP A 122 12.95 -24.70 -6.44
C ASP A 122 13.73 -26.02 -6.34
N TYR A 123 13.01 -27.13 -6.14
CA TYR A 123 13.61 -28.46 -6.01
C TYR A 123 14.14 -29.03 -7.33
N ASN A 124 13.82 -28.45 -8.48
CA ASN A 124 14.36 -28.88 -9.76
C ASN A 124 15.76 -28.30 -10.01
N THR A 125 15.99 -27.06 -9.58
CA THR A 125 17.26 -26.34 -9.80
C THR A 125 18.08 -26.14 -8.52
N TRP A 126 17.53 -26.53 -7.36
CA TRP A 126 18.11 -26.31 -6.03
C TRP A 126 18.47 -24.83 -5.76
N ALA A 127 17.64 -23.91 -6.25
CA ALA A 127 17.83 -22.47 -6.14
C ALA A 127 16.59 -21.77 -5.58
N ALA A 128 16.76 -20.60 -4.97
CA ALA A 128 15.65 -19.77 -4.51
C ALA A 128 14.83 -19.26 -5.70
N ARG A 129 13.50 -19.35 -5.63
CA ARG A 129 12.60 -18.79 -6.64
C ARG A 129 12.69 -17.27 -6.64
N ARG A 130 12.56 -16.66 -7.83
CA ARG A 130 12.42 -15.20 -7.93
C ARG A 130 11.14 -14.75 -7.20
N PRO A 131 11.15 -13.59 -6.53
CA PRO A 131 9.95 -13.05 -5.89
C PRO A 131 8.80 -12.91 -6.89
N ARG A 132 7.59 -13.35 -6.51
CA ARG A 132 6.41 -13.31 -7.40
C ARG A 132 6.10 -11.91 -7.91
N ARG A 133 6.24 -10.89 -7.06
CA ARG A 133 5.99 -9.48 -7.46
C ARG A 133 6.92 -9.03 -8.58
N LYS A 134 8.23 -9.34 -8.50
CA LYS A 134 9.19 -9.03 -9.57
C LYS A 134 8.83 -9.75 -10.87
N VAL A 135 8.43 -11.03 -10.78
CA VAL A 135 7.93 -11.77 -11.95
C VAL A 135 6.69 -11.10 -12.54
N ALA A 136 5.74 -10.66 -11.71
CA ALA A 136 4.50 -10.03 -12.18
C ALA A 136 4.73 -8.68 -12.88
N LEU A 137 5.73 -7.91 -12.45
CA LEU A 137 6.08 -6.60 -13.04
C LEU A 137 6.85 -6.71 -14.36
N ASP A 138 7.68 -7.76 -14.54
CA ASP A 138 8.43 -7.99 -15.79
C ASP A 138 7.51 -8.09 -17.02
N TYR A 139 6.25 -8.53 -16.83
CA TYR A 139 5.28 -8.63 -17.90
C TYR A 139 4.52 -7.32 -18.08
N ASN A 140 5.09 -6.41 -18.87
CA ASN A 140 4.58 -5.10 -19.24
C ASN A 140 3.04 -5.03 -19.34
N ILE A 141 2.43 -4.05 -18.67
CA ILE A 141 0.99 -3.76 -18.78
C ILE A 141 0.79 -3.17 -20.19
N PRO A 142 -0.02 -3.79 -21.07
CA PRO A 142 -0.43 -3.11 -22.30
C PRO A 142 -1.08 -1.79 -21.89
N SER A 143 -0.58 -0.67 -22.42
CA SER A 143 -1.07 0.66 -22.04
C SER A 143 -2.60 0.68 -22.02
N LEU A 144 -3.21 1.17 -20.93
CA LEU A 144 -4.66 1.37 -20.76
C LEU A 144 -5.19 2.47 -21.71
N LYS A 145 -4.90 2.36 -23.00
CA LYS A 145 -5.36 3.23 -24.07
C LYS A 145 -6.25 2.41 -24.99
N GLU A 146 -7.50 2.22 -24.58
CA GLU A 146 -8.64 2.05 -25.49
C GLU A 146 -9.81 2.89 -24.96
#